data_AF-A0A8J7JUK1-F1
#
_entry.id   AF-A0A8J7JUK1-F1
#
_cell.length_a   1.000
_cell.length_b   1.000
_cell.length_c   1.000
_cell.angle_alpha   90.00
_cell.angle_beta   90.00
_cell.angle_gamma   90.00
#
_symmetry.space_group_name_H-M   'P 1'
#
loop_
_entity.id
_entity.type
_entity.pdbx_description
1 polymer ?
#
loop_
_entity_poly.entity_id
_entity_poly.type
_entity_poly.pdbx_seq_one_letter_code
_entity_poly.pdbx_strand_id
1 'polypeptide(L)'
;MPGYLREGVDVAFSDDKVKITYALWEVTLPSVWVFSQPTVQGLLERTSTLTEVVSNPQTAAFTRLLEAQGCFTPLRKPSYTLSEIRELFAPLRSSWYAIYYAHPIWERLRSGSATRNELIAWLIHNYHTSRTAGVVAARMVSIGKSAQWKQFFQQDALDEYWHCDAFYFIDAPALRVSSQSVKTYVPLPSSTAFEQHTLRLAECDSLGHLLTAYFQESSIAFEQDSNHFYQDVEASYEIPSFFQRWKQHIRIDIEQGHAEGLGNLLESNAIIDELSLESALRNAWLSFFFLLASLDDIYQERHNASEILLRLPITDGLFEPEKTALLRENYFSKPTTASIFDNLQSLYLWYTRECSTLNFYVKCVRPDTDLEYLRDGLSSASFRALGFARSHDEILVCGRSAKLFSTITTTSINSLPENPWSIAIVNYILEMTVSPTLWLLCVSLLLDRIRSHCQSSSQMSWSPDQLLFLDEFRSTIWLSPKESDYSITTLLQFDELIKRWMTTQDAIPPDILA
;
A
#
# COMPACT_ATOMS: atom_id res chain seq x y z
N MET A 1 8.70 -37.31 -4.39
CA MET A 1 9.56 -37.66 -3.24
C MET A 1 10.98 -37.75 -3.77
N PRO A 2 12.04 -37.27 -3.08
CA PRO A 2 12.17 -37.08 -1.63
C PRO A 2 12.28 -35.61 -1.17
N GLY A 3 11.61 -35.28 -0.05
CA GLY A 3 11.90 -34.05 0.70
C GLY A 3 13.07 -34.31 1.63
N TYR A 4 14.10 -33.46 1.59
CA TYR A 4 15.16 -33.44 2.59
C TYR A 4 14.81 -32.44 3.69
N LEU A 5 15.39 -32.62 4.86
CA LEU A 5 15.40 -31.57 5.88
C LEU A 5 16.07 -30.33 5.28
N ARG A 6 15.40 -29.18 5.37
CA ARG A 6 15.92 -27.91 4.82
C ARG A 6 17.27 -27.60 5.43
N GLU A 7 18.10 -26.92 4.66
CA GLU A 7 19.43 -26.47 5.10
C GLU A 7 19.32 -25.56 6.34
N GLY A 8 18.30 -24.72 6.42
CA GLY A 8 18.06 -23.82 7.55
C GLY A 8 17.55 -24.46 8.84
N VAL A 9 17.28 -25.76 8.88
CA VAL A 9 16.88 -26.44 10.14
C VAL A 9 18.12 -26.76 10.95
N ASP A 10 18.31 -26.11 12.09
CA ASP A 10 19.41 -26.43 12.99
C ASP A 10 19.08 -27.64 13.86
N VAL A 11 20.02 -28.56 13.99
CA VAL A 11 19.87 -29.78 14.81
C VAL A 11 21.10 -29.92 15.70
N ALA A 12 20.90 -29.73 17.00
CA ALA A 12 21.93 -29.86 18.01
C ALA A 12 21.71 -31.15 18.82
N PHE A 13 22.66 -32.08 18.71
CA PHE A 13 22.70 -33.30 19.51
C PHE A 13 23.45 -33.06 20.81
N SER A 14 22.88 -33.49 21.93
CA SER A 14 23.50 -33.50 23.25
C SER A 14 23.21 -34.81 23.98
N ASP A 15 23.87 -35.04 25.11
CA ASP A 15 23.84 -36.34 25.80
C ASP A 15 22.42 -36.81 26.16
N ASP A 16 21.56 -35.91 26.62
CA ASP A 16 20.20 -36.21 27.09
C ASP A 16 19.10 -35.81 26.10
N LYS A 17 19.40 -34.90 25.17
CA LYS A 17 18.39 -34.34 24.25
C LYS A 17 18.93 -34.03 22.85
N VAL A 18 18.01 -34.00 21.89
CA VAL A 18 18.22 -33.48 20.53
C VAL A 18 17.30 -32.27 20.35
N LYS A 19 17.90 -31.12 20.06
CA LYS A 19 17.20 -29.86 19.86
C LYS A 19 17.12 -29.55 18.36
N ILE A 20 15.92 -29.32 17.87
CA ILE A 20 15.63 -28.97 16.48
C ILE A 20 15.08 -27.55 16.47
N THR A 21 15.70 -26.65 15.72
CA THR A 21 15.32 -25.24 15.64
C THR A 21 15.14 -24.84 14.18
N TYR A 22 14.03 -24.16 13.86
CA TYR A 22 13.83 -23.55 12.54
C TYR A 22 12.77 -22.47 12.66
N ALA A 23 12.94 -21.36 11.93
CA ALA A 23 12.05 -20.21 12.05
C ALA A 23 11.80 -19.79 13.52
N LEU A 24 10.54 -19.72 13.95
CA LEU A 24 10.11 -19.30 15.29
C LEU A 24 9.92 -20.46 16.27
N TRP A 25 10.25 -21.70 15.90
CA TRP A 25 9.95 -22.86 16.71
C TRP A 25 11.19 -23.66 17.11
N GLU A 26 11.06 -24.33 18.24
CA GLU A 26 12.05 -25.22 18.81
C GLU A 26 11.35 -26.48 19.30
N VAL A 27 11.86 -27.65 18.91
CA VAL A 27 11.41 -28.95 19.41
C VAL A 27 12.60 -29.62 20.08
N THR A 28 12.41 -30.01 21.35
CA THR A 28 13.39 -30.80 22.10
C THR A 28 12.90 -32.23 22.26
N LEU A 29 13.73 -33.20 21.88
CA LEU A 29 13.44 -34.63 21.94
C LEU A 29 14.43 -35.34 22.88
N PRO A 30 14.03 -36.39 23.61
CA PRO A 30 14.98 -37.23 24.34
C PRO A 30 15.97 -37.91 23.39
N SER A 31 17.28 -37.79 23.66
CA SER A 31 18.33 -38.39 22.82
C SER A 31 18.17 -39.91 22.69
N VAL A 32 17.81 -40.57 23.81
CA VAL A 32 17.52 -42.01 23.87
C VAL A 32 16.44 -42.44 22.87
N TRP A 33 15.39 -41.63 22.71
CA TRP A 33 14.33 -41.94 21.75
C TRP A 33 14.82 -41.76 20.31
N VAL A 34 15.52 -40.66 20.02
CA VAL A 34 16.07 -40.40 18.67
C VAL A 34 17.03 -41.50 18.24
N PHE A 35 17.96 -41.88 19.12
CA PHE A 35 18.93 -42.96 18.82
C PHE A 35 18.29 -44.36 18.77
N SER A 36 17.11 -44.56 19.38
CA SER A 36 16.35 -45.81 19.24
C SER A 36 15.62 -45.94 17.89
N GLN A 37 15.57 -44.85 17.10
CA GLN A 37 14.84 -44.76 15.83
C GLN A 37 15.80 -44.39 14.69
N PRO A 38 16.50 -45.35 14.06
CA PRO A 38 17.55 -45.06 13.07
C PRO A 38 17.10 -44.18 11.90
N THR A 39 15.85 -44.30 11.46
CA THR A 39 15.30 -43.46 10.39
C THR A 39 15.11 -42.00 10.81
N VAL A 40 14.75 -41.74 12.07
CA VAL A 40 14.63 -40.38 12.62
C VAL A 40 16.02 -39.79 12.80
N GLN A 41 16.94 -40.54 13.39
CA GLN A 41 18.33 -40.11 13.49
C GLN A 41 18.90 -39.76 12.12
N GLY A 42 18.76 -40.67 11.13
CA GLY A 42 19.24 -40.44 9.78
C GLY A 42 18.58 -39.22 9.10
N LEU A 43 17.29 -38.97 9.33
CA LEU A 43 16.61 -37.77 8.82
C LEU A 43 17.19 -36.48 9.43
N LEU A 44 17.42 -36.47 10.74
CA LEU A 44 17.98 -35.33 11.47
C LEU A 44 19.45 -35.07 11.13
N GLU A 45 20.20 -36.13 10.85
CA GLU A 45 21.57 -36.08 10.33
C GLU A 45 21.64 -35.81 8.82
N ARG A 46 20.48 -35.72 8.14
CA ARG A 46 20.34 -35.54 6.69
C ARG A 46 20.94 -36.66 5.84
N THR A 47 21.06 -37.86 6.40
CA THR A 47 21.52 -39.08 5.72
C THR A 47 20.37 -39.94 5.19
N SER A 48 19.13 -39.71 5.65
CA SER A 48 17.91 -40.38 5.19
C SER A 48 16.89 -39.40 4.59
N THR A 49 16.01 -39.91 3.72
CA THR A 49 14.95 -39.11 3.09
C THR A 49 13.64 -39.15 3.87
N LEU A 50 12.79 -38.13 3.69
CA LEU A 50 11.44 -38.09 4.30
C LEU A 50 10.62 -39.34 4.00
N THR A 51 10.72 -39.88 2.78
CA THR A 51 10.02 -41.09 2.32
C THR A 51 10.28 -42.30 3.19
N GLU A 52 11.54 -42.49 3.61
CA GLU A 52 11.97 -43.61 4.45
C GLU A 52 11.36 -43.50 5.86
N VAL A 53 11.22 -42.28 6.37
CA VAL A 53 10.71 -42.03 7.73
C VAL A 53 9.18 -42.10 7.80
N VAL A 54 8.47 -41.58 6.78
CA VAL A 54 6.99 -41.60 6.73
C VAL A 54 6.43 -43.02 6.68
N SER A 55 7.21 -43.97 6.15
CA SER A 55 6.81 -45.38 6.06
C SER A 55 6.76 -46.09 7.43
N ASN A 56 7.29 -45.48 8.50
CA ASN A 56 7.25 -46.03 9.86
C ASN A 56 6.12 -45.35 10.69
N PRO A 57 5.06 -46.08 11.10
CA PRO A 57 3.96 -45.52 11.88
C PRO A 57 4.36 -44.89 13.22
N GLN A 58 5.44 -45.36 13.85
CA GLN A 58 5.91 -44.84 15.13
C GLN A 58 6.50 -43.43 15.01
N THR A 59 6.99 -43.06 13.82
CA THR A 59 7.65 -41.78 13.54
C THR A 59 6.74 -40.83 12.76
N ALA A 60 5.60 -41.30 12.25
CA ALA A 60 4.67 -40.52 11.44
C ALA A 60 4.15 -39.25 12.14
N ALA A 61 3.87 -39.30 13.45
CA ALA A 61 3.43 -38.12 14.19
C ALA A 61 4.52 -37.04 14.28
N PHE A 62 5.77 -37.46 14.54
CA PHE A 62 6.93 -36.58 14.55
C PHE A 62 7.19 -35.97 13.17
N THR A 63 7.13 -36.78 12.12
CA THR A 63 7.31 -36.30 10.75
C THR A 63 6.24 -35.29 10.34
N ARG A 64 4.97 -35.54 10.68
CA ARG A 64 3.88 -34.58 10.43
C ARG A 64 4.07 -33.27 11.20
N LEU A 65 4.60 -33.33 12.42
CA LEU A 65 4.95 -32.13 13.18
C LEU A 65 6.01 -31.33 12.41
N LEU A 66 7.12 -31.95 12.03
CA LEU A 66 8.18 -31.28 11.26
C LEU A 66 7.68 -30.75 9.89
N GLU A 67 6.81 -31.50 9.22
CA GLU A 67 6.20 -31.09 7.95
C GLU A 67 5.30 -29.87 8.12
N ALA A 68 4.43 -29.87 9.13
CA ALA A 68 3.58 -28.73 9.47
C ALA A 68 4.38 -27.47 9.84
N GLN A 69 5.59 -27.67 10.39
CA GLN A 69 6.55 -26.59 10.68
C GLN A 69 7.42 -26.20 9.46
N GLY A 70 7.22 -26.84 8.31
CA GLY A 70 7.95 -26.57 7.07
C GLY A 70 9.41 -26.99 7.06
N CYS A 71 9.80 -27.96 7.90
CA CYS A 71 11.18 -28.43 7.98
C CYS A 71 11.70 -29.05 6.69
N PHE A 72 10.81 -29.46 5.79
CA PHE A 72 11.16 -30.20 4.59
C PHE A 72 11.08 -29.32 3.35
N THR A 73 12.00 -29.57 2.42
CA THR A 73 11.96 -28.96 1.09
C THR A 73 10.79 -29.57 0.30
N PRO A 74 9.83 -28.78 -0.17
CA PRO A 74 8.72 -29.28 -0.96
C PRO A 74 9.21 -29.78 -2.32
N LEU A 75 8.47 -30.73 -2.89
CA LEU A 75 8.75 -31.22 -4.23
C LEU A 75 8.33 -30.18 -5.26
N ARG A 76 9.21 -29.91 -6.21
CA ARG A 76 8.92 -29.07 -7.37
C ARG A 76 7.87 -29.75 -8.26
N LYS A 77 6.82 -29.04 -8.62
CA LYS A 77 5.74 -29.46 -9.53
C LYS A 77 5.70 -28.49 -10.72
N PRO A 78 5.30 -28.94 -11.91
CA PRO A 78 5.16 -28.05 -13.08
C PRO A 78 4.06 -26.99 -12.91
N SER A 79 3.12 -27.21 -12.00
CA SER A 79 2.03 -26.29 -11.69
C SER A 79 1.53 -26.50 -10.26
N TYR A 80 0.91 -25.47 -9.71
CA TYR A 80 0.36 -25.45 -8.36
C TYR A 80 -1.03 -24.82 -8.35
N THR A 81 -1.93 -25.31 -7.50
CA THR A 81 -3.13 -24.54 -7.14
C THR A 81 -2.77 -23.41 -6.19
N LEU A 82 -3.62 -22.38 -6.07
CA LEU A 82 -3.38 -21.33 -5.06
C LEU A 82 -3.35 -21.90 -3.64
N SER A 83 -4.15 -22.93 -3.34
CA SER A 83 -4.16 -23.58 -2.02
C SER A 83 -2.81 -24.24 -1.72
N GLU A 84 -2.23 -24.93 -2.70
CA GLU A 84 -0.88 -25.49 -2.58
C GLU A 84 0.16 -24.37 -2.40
N ILE A 85 0.00 -23.24 -3.08
CA ILE A 85 0.89 -22.08 -2.92
C ILE A 85 0.82 -21.52 -1.49
N ARG A 86 -0.38 -21.42 -0.89
CA ARG A 86 -0.55 -21.00 0.50
C ARG A 86 0.18 -21.93 1.46
N GLU A 87 0.05 -23.24 1.28
CA GLU A 87 0.75 -24.25 2.09
C GLU A 87 2.27 -24.14 1.96
N LEU A 88 2.78 -23.88 0.74
CA LEU A 88 4.20 -23.67 0.49
C LEU A 88 4.72 -22.38 1.12
N PHE A 89 3.91 -21.32 1.12
CA PHE A 89 4.30 -20.00 1.58
C PHE A 89 4.22 -19.85 3.10
N ALA A 90 3.30 -20.52 3.79
CA ALA A 90 3.14 -20.43 5.24
C ALA A 90 4.44 -20.66 6.05
N PRO A 91 5.25 -21.72 5.80
CA PRO A 91 6.51 -21.90 6.51
C PRO A 91 7.59 -20.90 6.08
N LEU A 92 7.58 -20.42 4.83
CA LEU A 92 8.50 -19.37 4.37
C LEU A 92 8.23 -18.06 5.13
N ARG A 93 6.96 -17.63 5.20
CA ARG A 93 6.51 -16.48 5.99
C ARG A 93 6.95 -16.59 7.46
N SER A 94 6.79 -17.76 8.07
CA SER A 94 7.22 -17.99 9.45
C SER A 94 8.74 -17.81 9.62
N SER A 95 9.54 -18.29 8.66
CA SER A 95 10.99 -18.06 8.66
C SER A 95 11.37 -16.59 8.47
N TRP A 96 10.60 -15.85 7.68
CA TRP A 96 10.82 -14.42 7.46
C TRP A 96 10.52 -13.61 8.72
N TYR A 97 9.46 -13.93 9.47
CA TYR A 97 9.22 -13.31 10.77
C TYR A 97 10.33 -13.59 11.77
N ALA A 98 10.85 -14.83 11.81
CA ALA A 98 11.96 -15.16 12.68
C ALA A 98 13.19 -14.27 12.42
N ILE A 99 13.52 -14.06 11.14
CA ILE A 99 14.63 -13.18 10.74
C ILE A 99 14.31 -11.71 11.07
N TYR A 100 13.11 -11.24 10.71
CA TYR A 100 12.70 -9.85 10.92
C TYR A 100 12.68 -9.46 12.40
N TYR A 101 12.07 -10.28 13.25
CA TYR A 101 11.95 -10.02 14.69
C TYR A 101 13.20 -10.39 15.50
N ALA A 102 14.15 -11.13 14.92
CA ALA A 102 15.49 -11.29 15.50
C ALA A 102 16.40 -10.08 15.31
N HIS A 103 15.97 -9.07 14.54
CA HIS A 103 16.79 -7.89 14.27
C HIS A 103 17.12 -7.12 15.56
N PRO A 104 18.39 -6.71 15.81
CA PRO A 104 18.81 -6.08 17.07
C PRO A 104 18.11 -4.75 17.42
N ILE A 105 17.52 -4.09 16.43
CA ILE A 105 16.79 -2.82 16.65
C ILE A 105 15.61 -2.98 17.62
N TRP A 106 14.93 -4.13 17.61
CA TRP A 106 13.77 -4.36 18.46
C TRP A 106 14.15 -4.30 19.94
N GLU A 107 15.22 -4.97 20.34
CA GLU A 107 15.69 -4.93 21.72
C GLU A 107 16.19 -3.54 22.11
N ARG A 108 16.83 -2.81 21.17
CA ARG A 108 17.26 -1.43 21.42
C ARG A 108 16.08 -0.49 21.67
N LEU A 109 15.03 -0.60 20.86
CA LEU A 109 13.80 0.16 21.05
C LEU A 109 13.15 -0.22 22.39
N ARG A 110 12.95 -1.51 22.65
CA ARG A 110 12.31 -2.00 23.89
C ARG A 110 13.03 -1.56 25.16
N SER A 111 14.36 -1.61 25.17
CA SER A 111 15.20 -1.29 26.34
C SER A 111 15.48 0.20 26.53
N GLY A 112 15.03 1.06 25.61
CA GLY A 112 15.39 2.48 25.61
C GLY A 112 16.85 2.78 25.24
N SER A 113 17.59 1.80 24.73
CA SER A 113 19.00 1.97 24.33
C SER A 113 19.17 2.44 22.88
N ALA A 114 18.09 2.54 22.10
CA ALA A 114 18.09 3.21 20.82
C ALA A 114 18.17 4.74 21.01
N THR A 115 18.86 5.39 20.09
CA THR A 115 18.90 6.86 20.02
C THR A 115 17.53 7.40 19.62
N ARG A 116 17.32 8.70 19.87
CA ARG A 116 16.11 9.40 19.42
C ARG A 116 15.92 9.35 17.90
N ASN A 117 17.01 9.39 17.13
CA ASN A 117 16.96 9.29 15.67
C ASN A 117 16.52 7.89 15.22
N GLU A 118 17.02 6.82 15.85
CA GLU A 118 16.53 5.44 15.62
C GLU A 118 15.02 5.32 15.90
N LEU A 119 14.54 5.85 17.04
CA LEU A 119 13.11 5.85 17.37
C LEU A 119 12.30 6.57 16.30
N ILE A 120 12.67 7.82 15.97
CA ILE A 120 11.93 8.63 14.99
C ILE A 120 11.98 8.01 13.59
N ALA A 121 13.12 7.45 13.18
CA ALA A 121 13.25 6.75 11.90
C ALA A 121 12.32 5.53 11.82
N TRP A 122 12.20 4.75 12.89
CA TRP A 122 11.25 3.64 12.96
C TRP A 122 9.79 4.11 12.91
N LEU A 123 9.44 5.16 13.65
CA LEU A 123 8.08 5.72 13.60
C LEU A 123 7.71 6.21 12.20
N ILE A 124 8.63 6.91 11.55
CA ILE A 124 8.43 7.44 10.20
C ILE A 124 8.37 6.32 9.16
N HIS A 125 9.17 5.27 9.31
CA HIS A 125 9.08 4.07 8.48
C HIS A 125 7.67 3.46 8.52
N ASN A 126 7.10 3.25 9.71
CA ASN A 126 5.75 2.69 9.84
C ASN A 126 4.68 3.63 9.27
N TYR A 127 4.80 4.93 9.51
CA TYR A 127 3.91 5.93 8.90
C TYR A 127 3.92 5.85 7.37
N HIS A 128 5.09 5.74 6.75
CA HIS A 128 5.24 5.64 5.30
C HIS A 128 4.75 4.31 4.73
N THR A 129 4.99 3.20 5.43
CA THR A 129 4.46 1.89 5.08
C THR A 129 2.92 1.90 5.10
N SER A 130 2.32 2.40 6.18
CA SER A 130 0.85 2.57 6.28
C SER A 130 0.30 3.50 5.21
N ARG A 131 0.99 4.62 4.94
CA ARG A 131 0.61 5.57 3.89
C ARG A 131 0.54 4.92 2.51
N THR A 132 1.42 3.96 2.25
CA THR A 132 1.54 3.30 0.95
C THR A 132 0.54 2.15 0.77
N ALA A 133 0.01 1.57 1.86
CA ALA A 133 -0.92 0.44 1.80
C ALA A 133 -2.14 0.72 0.91
N GLY A 134 -2.92 1.76 1.22
CA GLY A 134 -4.10 2.14 0.41
C GLY A 134 -3.77 2.54 -1.03
N VAL A 135 -2.58 3.12 -1.26
CA VAL A 135 -2.10 3.47 -2.61
C VAL A 135 -1.83 2.21 -3.44
N VAL A 136 -1.16 1.21 -2.87
CA VAL A 136 -0.82 -0.03 -3.57
C VAL A 136 -2.07 -0.87 -3.81
N ALA A 137 -3.00 -0.94 -2.85
CA ALA A 137 -4.30 -1.58 -3.04
C ALA A 137 -5.08 -0.92 -4.19
N ALA A 138 -5.15 0.41 -4.21
CA ALA A 138 -5.79 1.15 -5.31
C ALA A 138 -5.09 0.96 -6.66
N ARG A 139 -3.76 0.76 -6.64
CA ARG A 139 -2.97 0.40 -7.82
C ARG A 139 -3.37 -0.99 -8.36
N MET A 140 -3.60 -1.96 -7.48
CA MET A 140 -4.13 -3.28 -7.84
C MET A 140 -5.52 -3.20 -8.47
N VAL A 141 -6.42 -2.37 -7.92
CA VAL A 141 -7.76 -2.14 -8.46
C VAL A 141 -7.70 -1.62 -9.90
N SER A 142 -6.90 -0.56 -10.09
CA SER A 142 -6.84 0.17 -11.35
C SER A 142 -6.08 -0.57 -12.45
N ILE A 143 -4.92 -1.17 -12.14
CA ILE A 143 -3.98 -1.71 -13.15
C ILE A 143 -3.81 -3.24 -13.03
N GLY A 144 -4.20 -3.84 -11.91
CA GLY A 144 -4.05 -5.28 -11.69
C GLY A 144 -4.78 -6.13 -12.74
N LYS A 145 -4.29 -7.35 -12.96
CA LYS A 145 -4.81 -8.23 -14.02
C LYS A 145 -5.93 -9.17 -13.55
N SER A 146 -5.99 -9.46 -12.25
CA SER A 146 -6.95 -10.41 -11.68
C SER A 146 -8.26 -9.73 -11.27
N ALA A 147 -9.34 -9.98 -12.01
CA ALA A 147 -10.67 -9.42 -11.70
C ALA A 147 -11.17 -9.83 -10.30
N GLN A 148 -10.92 -11.08 -9.88
CA GLN A 148 -11.31 -11.57 -8.56
C GLN A 148 -10.62 -10.78 -7.44
N TRP A 149 -9.33 -10.49 -7.60
CA TRP A 149 -8.56 -9.80 -6.56
C TRP A 149 -8.84 -8.31 -6.54
N LYS A 150 -9.21 -7.70 -7.68
CA LYS A 150 -9.60 -6.28 -7.74
C LYS A 150 -10.72 -5.95 -6.75
N GLN A 151 -11.72 -6.82 -6.62
CA GLN A 151 -12.82 -6.58 -5.69
C GLN A 151 -12.35 -6.53 -4.23
N PHE A 152 -11.48 -7.46 -3.83
CA PHE A 152 -10.87 -7.44 -2.50
C PHE A 152 -10.06 -6.17 -2.28
N PHE A 153 -9.13 -5.87 -3.20
CA PHE A 153 -8.26 -4.70 -3.08
C PHE A 153 -8.99 -3.36 -3.22
N GLN A 154 -10.22 -3.35 -3.76
CA GLN A 154 -11.06 -2.17 -3.77
C GLN A 154 -11.53 -1.81 -2.36
N GLN A 155 -11.98 -2.81 -1.60
CA GLN A 155 -12.36 -2.60 -0.20
C GLN A 155 -11.13 -2.26 0.64
N ASP A 156 -10.04 -3.01 0.46
CA ASP A 156 -8.75 -2.79 1.12
C ASP A 156 -8.23 -1.34 0.91
N ALA A 157 -8.29 -0.82 -0.32
CA ALA A 157 -7.90 0.57 -0.59
C ALA A 157 -8.76 1.61 0.15
N LEU A 158 -10.05 1.34 0.34
CA LEU A 158 -10.97 2.22 1.05
C LEU A 158 -10.80 2.16 2.58
N ASP A 159 -10.36 1.02 3.09
CA ASP A 159 -10.04 0.84 4.49
C ASP A 159 -8.68 1.46 4.81
N GLU A 160 -7.66 1.23 3.98
CA GLU A 160 -6.28 1.61 4.29
C GLU A 160 -5.89 3.08 4.04
N TYR A 161 -6.54 3.81 3.11
CA TYR A 161 -6.03 5.12 2.64
C TYR A 161 -5.84 6.18 3.74
N TRP A 162 -6.61 6.09 4.83
CA TRP A 162 -6.60 7.06 5.94
C TRP A 162 -5.86 6.55 7.18
N HIS A 163 -5.37 5.31 7.17
CA HIS A 163 -4.71 4.70 8.32
C HIS A 163 -3.44 5.44 8.75
N CYS A 164 -2.69 5.99 7.78
CA CYS A 164 -1.51 6.77 8.08
C CYS A 164 -1.80 8.07 8.85
N ASP A 165 -2.99 8.64 8.70
CA ASP A 165 -3.42 9.86 9.38
C ASP A 165 -4.08 9.56 10.73
N ALA A 166 -4.97 8.57 10.77
CA ALA A 166 -5.68 8.24 11.99
C ALA A 166 -4.82 7.49 13.01
N PHE A 167 -4.02 6.53 12.55
CA PHE A 167 -3.34 5.59 13.44
C PHE A 167 -1.84 5.85 13.52
N TYR A 168 -1.16 5.97 12.38
CA TYR A 168 0.30 6.04 12.33
C TYR A 168 0.88 7.46 12.33
N PHE A 169 0.04 8.50 12.39
CA PHE A 169 0.52 9.87 12.40
C PHE A 169 1.30 10.19 13.67
N ILE A 170 2.47 10.79 13.51
CA ILE A 170 3.38 11.08 14.62
C ILE A 170 3.00 12.42 15.23
N ASP A 171 2.20 12.38 16.30
CA ASP A 171 1.78 13.56 17.05
C ASP A 171 2.04 13.38 18.56
N ALA A 172 3.29 13.63 18.97
CA ALA A 172 3.66 13.68 20.37
C ALA A 172 4.62 14.83 20.65
N PRO A 173 4.28 15.80 21.54
CA PRO A 173 5.16 16.91 21.89
C PRO A 173 6.55 16.47 22.37
N ALA A 174 6.62 15.33 23.08
CA ALA A 174 7.88 14.74 23.56
C ALA A 174 8.85 14.39 22.41
N LEU A 175 8.31 14.02 21.24
CA LEU A 175 9.10 13.68 20.05
C LEU A 175 9.64 14.91 19.32
N ARG A 176 9.13 16.13 19.59
CA ARG A 176 9.57 17.40 18.97
C ARG A 176 9.64 17.34 17.44
N VAL A 177 8.73 16.59 16.82
CA VAL A 177 8.52 16.54 15.36
C VAL A 177 7.24 17.31 15.07
N SER A 178 7.29 18.26 14.13
CA SER A 178 6.08 19.00 13.73
C SER A 178 5.23 18.18 12.76
N SER A 179 3.91 18.38 12.76
CA SER A 179 3.01 17.72 11.80
C SER A 179 3.42 17.95 10.35
N GLN A 180 3.89 19.16 10.02
CA GLN A 180 4.40 19.48 8.68
C GLN A 180 5.66 18.67 8.35
N SER A 181 6.55 18.48 9.32
CA SER A 181 7.75 17.64 9.15
C SER A 181 7.39 16.17 8.91
N VAL A 182 6.39 15.62 9.59
CA VAL A 182 5.90 14.25 9.35
C VAL A 182 5.40 14.09 7.91
N LYS A 183 4.57 15.03 7.44
CA LYS A 183 4.00 14.99 6.09
C LYS A 183 5.04 15.12 4.99
N THR A 184 6.11 15.88 5.23
CA THR A 184 7.14 16.19 4.24
C THR A 184 8.34 15.27 4.28
N TYR A 185 8.48 14.41 5.30
CA TYR A 185 9.64 13.54 5.45
C TYR A 185 9.90 12.65 4.23
N VAL A 186 11.18 12.47 3.91
CA VAL A 186 11.67 11.59 2.86
C VAL A 186 12.00 10.22 3.47
N PRO A 187 11.36 9.12 3.03
CA PRO A 187 11.61 7.79 3.58
C PRO A 187 13.09 7.38 3.51
N LEU A 188 13.48 6.41 4.35
CA LEU A 188 14.79 5.76 4.24
C LEU A 188 14.91 5.06 2.87
N PRO A 189 16.14 4.80 2.37
CA PRO A 189 16.34 4.26 1.03
C PRO A 189 15.68 2.88 0.88
N SER A 190 15.82 2.00 1.86
CA SER A 190 15.18 0.68 1.84
C SER A 190 13.66 0.76 1.99
N SER A 191 13.14 1.76 2.71
CA SER A 191 11.69 2.00 2.80
C SER A 191 11.13 2.48 1.46
N THR A 192 11.85 3.38 0.78
CA THR A 192 11.51 3.80 -0.59
C THR A 192 11.56 2.61 -1.56
N ALA A 193 12.59 1.76 -1.45
CA ALA A 193 12.71 0.56 -2.28
C ALA A 193 11.53 -0.40 -2.06
N PHE A 194 11.12 -0.60 -0.80
CA PHE A 194 9.93 -1.38 -0.45
C PHE A 194 8.67 -0.79 -1.10
N GLU A 195 8.39 0.50 -0.88
CA GLU A 195 7.23 1.19 -1.46
C GLU A 195 7.19 1.04 -2.99
N GLN A 196 8.28 1.40 -3.67
CA GLN A 196 8.33 1.33 -5.14
C GLN A 196 8.22 -0.11 -5.66
N HIS A 197 8.81 -1.08 -4.95
CA HIS A 197 8.68 -2.48 -5.32
C HIS A 197 7.24 -2.97 -5.17
N THR A 198 6.56 -2.67 -4.06
CA THR A 198 5.14 -3.04 -3.87
C THR A 198 4.21 -2.43 -4.92
N LEU A 199 4.44 -1.18 -5.33
CA LEU A 199 3.73 -0.53 -6.44
C LEU A 199 3.95 -1.27 -7.76
N ARG A 200 5.19 -1.64 -8.06
CA ARG A 200 5.53 -2.42 -9.26
C ARG A 200 4.87 -3.79 -9.24
N LEU A 201 4.84 -4.48 -8.09
CA LEU A 201 4.16 -5.76 -7.96
C LEU A 201 2.66 -5.62 -8.24
N ALA A 202 2.02 -4.56 -7.72
CA ALA A 202 0.62 -4.31 -7.98
C ALA A 202 0.29 -4.18 -9.48
N GLU A 203 1.22 -3.67 -10.28
CA GLU A 203 1.05 -3.52 -11.74
C GLU A 203 1.38 -4.81 -12.51
N CYS A 204 2.43 -5.51 -12.10
CA CYS A 204 3.09 -6.51 -12.95
C CYS A 204 2.97 -7.95 -12.45
N ASP A 205 2.79 -8.16 -11.13
CA ASP A 205 2.82 -9.46 -10.47
C ASP A 205 1.83 -9.50 -9.31
N SER A 206 0.57 -9.66 -9.66
CA SER A 206 -0.53 -9.70 -8.69
C SER A 206 -0.38 -10.81 -7.64
N LEU A 207 0.25 -11.95 -7.97
CA LEU A 207 0.47 -13.03 -7.00
C LEU A 207 1.60 -12.66 -6.03
N GLY A 208 2.71 -12.11 -6.54
CA GLY A 208 3.79 -11.60 -5.69
C GLY A 208 3.30 -10.49 -4.74
N HIS A 209 2.40 -9.62 -5.22
CA HIS A 209 1.74 -8.63 -4.38
C HIS A 209 0.87 -9.28 -3.30
N LEU A 210 -0.02 -10.23 -3.67
CA LEU A 210 -0.87 -10.96 -2.71
C LEU A 210 -0.05 -11.66 -1.63
N LEU A 211 1.06 -12.33 -2.00
CA LEU A 211 1.96 -12.97 -1.04
C LEU A 211 2.66 -11.96 -0.12
N THR A 212 3.03 -10.79 -0.64
CA THR A 212 3.60 -9.69 0.16
C THR A 212 2.59 -9.16 1.17
N ALA A 213 1.38 -8.83 0.73
CA ALA A 213 0.30 -8.34 1.59
C ALA A 213 -0.05 -9.40 2.65
N TYR A 214 -0.19 -10.67 2.25
CA TYR A 214 -0.48 -11.76 3.18
C TYR A 214 0.64 -11.94 4.23
N PHE A 215 1.90 -11.73 3.86
CA PHE A 215 3.00 -11.68 4.82
C PHE A 215 2.86 -10.53 5.82
N GLN A 216 2.52 -9.31 5.37
CA GLN A 216 2.40 -8.16 6.25
C GLN A 216 1.20 -8.30 7.20
N GLU A 217 0.01 -8.58 6.66
CA GLU A 217 -1.23 -8.64 7.44
C GLU A 217 -1.25 -9.81 8.43
N SER A 218 -0.61 -10.92 8.09
CA SER A 218 -0.58 -12.06 9.00
C SER A 218 0.36 -11.87 10.21
N SER A 219 1.05 -10.73 10.31
CA SER A 219 1.81 -10.35 11.51
C SER A 219 0.90 -10.10 12.73
N ILE A 220 -0.39 -9.94 12.48
CA ILE A 220 -1.43 -9.81 13.49
C ILE A 220 -1.49 -10.99 14.49
N ALA A 221 -0.95 -12.14 14.09
CA ALA A 221 -0.76 -13.28 14.98
C ALA A 221 0.11 -12.96 16.21
N PHE A 222 0.88 -11.86 16.18
CA PHE A 222 1.73 -11.36 17.26
C PHE A 222 1.11 -10.15 18.00
N GLU A 223 -0.21 -9.97 17.99
CA GLU A 223 -0.89 -8.84 18.65
C GLU A 223 -0.41 -8.64 20.10
N GLN A 224 -0.41 -9.70 20.90
CA GLN A 224 -0.07 -9.62 22.33
C GLN A 224 1.38 -9.17 22.53
N ASP A 225 2.32 -9.75 21.77
CA ASP A 225 3.73 -9.38 21.83
C ASP A 225 3.98 -7.96 21.33
N SER A 226 3.26 -7.54 20.30
CA SER A 226 3.29 -6.16 19.78
C SER A 226 2.79 -5.17 20.81
N ASN A 227 1.69 -5.49 21.50
CA ASN A 227 1.12 -4.65 22.55
C ASN A 227 2.09 -4.47 23.73
N HIS A 228 2.76 -5.54 24.17
CA HIS A 228 3.79 -5.46 25.20
C HIS A 228 4.99 -4.65 24.73
N PHE A 229 5.49 -4.91 23.52
CA PHE A 229 6.59 -4.14 22.94
C PHE A 229 6.30 -2.64 22.93
N TYR A 230 5.11 -2.22 22.49
CA TYR A 230 4.73 -0.82 22.49
C TYR A 230 4.66 -0.22 23.90
N GLN A 231 4.20 -0.97 24.90
CA GLN A 231 4.19 -0.51 26.29
C GLN A 231 5.63 -0.29 26.82
N ASP A 232 6.53 -1.21 26.52
CA ASP A 232 7.94 -1.09 26.92
C ASP A 232 8.62 0.12 26.26
N VAL A 233 8.34 0.38 24.98
CA VAL A 233 8.82 1.56 24.26
C VAL A 233 8.22 2.85 24.85
N GLU A 234 6.92 2.88 25.17
CA GLU A 234 6.28 4.05 25.81
C GLU A 234 6.94 4.39 27.14
N ALA A 235 7.23 3.38 27.96
CA ALA A 235 7.91 3.54 29.23
C ALA A 235 9.36 4.01 29.05
N SER A 236 10.09 3.41 28.12
CA SER A 236 11.52 3.69 27.90
C SER A 236 11.81 5.08 27.33
N TYR A 237 10.89 5.65 26.53
CA TYR A 237 11.06 6.97 25.92
C TYR A 237 10.14 8.05 26.50
N GLU A 238 9.41 7.74 27.58
CA GLU A 238 8.51 8.69 28.27
C GLU A 238 7.45 9.30 27.33
N ILE A 239 6.86 8.47 26.45
CA ILE A 239 5.83 8.86 25.48
C ILE A 239 4.48 8.17 25.78
N PRO A 240 3.86 8.45 26.94
CA PRO A 240 2.72 7.68 27.40
C PRO A 240 1.55 7.72 26.41
N SER A 241 0.95 6.56 26.16
CA SER A 241 -0.23 6.38 25.30
C SER A 241 -0.02 6.73 23.82
N PHE A 242 1.22 6.95 23.37
CA PHE A 242 1.52 7.25 21.98
C PHE A 242 1.03 6.15 21.02
N PHE A 243 1.23 4.87 21.36
CA PHE A 243 0.85 3.75 20.50
C PHE A 243 -0.60 3.30 20.67
N GLN A 244 -1.44 4.01 21.44
CA GLN A 244 -2.85 3.58 21.63
C GLN A 244 -3.59 3.47 20.29
N ARG A 245 -3.32 4.38 19.36
CA ARG A 245 -3.94 4.34 18.03
C ARG A 245 -3.39 3.20 17.16
N TRP A 246 -2.12 2.81 17.32
CA TRP A 246 -1.55 1.65 16.62
C TRP A 246 -2.16 0.36 17.14
N LYS A 247 -2.31 0.25 18.47
CA LYS A 247 -2.99 -0.88 19.12
C LYS A 247 -4.46 -0.96 18.68
N GLN A 248 -5.12 0.18 18.47
CA GLN A 248 -6.48 0.23 17.92
C GLN A 248 -6.54 -0.28 16.47
N HIS A 249 -5.60 0.13 15.61
CA HIS A 249 -5.51 -0.37 14.23
C HIS A 249 -5.40 -1.90 14.20
N ILE A 250 -4.45 -2.47 14.95
CA ILE A 250 -4.26 -3.93 15.01
C ILE A 250 -5.56 -4.64 15.39
N ARG A 251 -6.33 -4.10 16.34
CA ARG A 251 -7.63 -4.68 16.72
C ARG A 251 -8.67 -4.62 15.59
N ILE A 252 -8.72 -3.49 14.87
CA ILE A 252 -9.62 -3.34 13.72
C ILE A 252 -9.28 -4.38 12.65
N ASP A 253 -7.99 -4.58 12.35
CA ASP A 253 -7.55 -5.60 11.38
C ASP A 253 -7.94 -7.02 11.80
N ILE A 254 -7.91 -7.33 13.12
CA ILE A 254 -8.37 -8.61 13.67
C ILE A 254 -9.87 -8.76 13.47
N GLU A 255 -10.64 -7.75 13.87
CA GLU A 255 -12.10 -7.75 13.81
C GLU A 255 -12.62 -7.83 12.37
N GLN A 256 -11.90 -7.22 11.42
CA GLN A 256 -12.22 -7.26 9.99
C GLN A 256 -11.68 -8.50 9.28
N GLY A 257 -10.79 -9.26 9.91
CA GLY A 257 -10.24 -10.50 9.36
C GLY A 257 -9.39 -10.28 8.11
N HIS A 258 -8.62 -9.18 8.02
CA HIS A 258 -7.83 -8.85 6.82
C HIS A 258 -6.89 -9.98 6.38
N ALA A 259 -6.14 -10.55 7.33
CA ALA A 259 -5.25 -11.69 7.06
C ALA A 259 -6.02 -12.93 6.58
N GLU A 260 -7.22 -13.18 7.12
CA GLU A 260 -8.09 -14.27 6.68
C GLU A 260 -8.61 -14.02 5.26
N GLY A 261 -9.05 -12.80 4.97
CA GLY A 261 -9.50 -12.39 3.63
C GLY A 261 -8.43 -12.61 2.56
N LEU A 262 -7.18 -12.21 2.83
CA LEU A 262 -6.03 -12.49 1.95
C LEU A 262 -5.75 -13.99 1.83
N GLY A 263 -5.84 -14.73 2.95
CA GLY A 263 -5.71 -16.18 2.97
C GLY A 263 -6.76 -16.89 2.09
N ASN A 264 -7.99 -16.37 2.08
CA ASN A 264 -9.12 -16.89 1.30
C ASN A 264 -8.94 -16.67 -0.21
N LEU A 265 -8.27 -15.60 -0.62
CA LEU A 265 -7.89 -15.40 -2.03
C LEU A 265 -6.97 -16.50 -2.56
N LEU A 266 -6.23 -17.16 -1.66
CA LEU A 266 -5.36 -18.27 -1.98
C LEU A 266 -6.05 -19.64 -1.87
N GLU A 267 -7.35 -19.74 -1.57
CA GLU A 267 -8.02 -21.05 -1.39
C GLU A 267 -8.58 -21.65 -2.68
N SER A 268 -8.49 -20.95 -3.82
CA SER A 268 -9.07 -21.45 -5.08
C SER A 268 -8.22 -22.52 -5.76
N ASN A 269 -8.87 -23.31 -6.63
CA ASN A 269 -8.22 -24.29 -7.51
C ASN A 269 -7.61 -23.64 -8.77
N ALA A 270 -7.46 -22.32 -8.83
CA ALA A 270 -6.78 -21.67 -9.94
C ALA A 270 -5.33 -22.17 -10.03
N ILE A 271 -4.91 -22.54 -11.24
CA ILE A 271 -3.62 -23.15 -11.50
C ILE A 271 -2.61 -22.08 -11.91
N ILE A 272 -1.46 -22.06 -11.25
CA ILE A 272 -0.32 -21.22 -11.55
C ILE A 272 0.83 -22.12 -11.98
N ASP A 273 1.49 -21.80 -13.08
CA ASP A 273 2.66 -22.53 -13.53
C ASP A 273 3.87 -22.27 -12.61
N GLU A 274 4.80 -23.20 -12.62
CA GLU A 274 5.98 -23.18 -11.76
C GLU A 274 6.85 -21.92 -11.93
N LEU A 275 7.01 -21.40 -13.15
CA LEU A 275 7.85 -20.23 -13.41
C LEU A 275 7.19 -18.95 -12.88
N SER A 276 5.87 -18.82 -13.06
CA SER A 276 5.09 -17.73 -12.49
C SER A 276 5.13 -17.75 -10.96
N LEU A 277 5.00 -18.93 -10.33
CA LEU A 277 5.14 -19.07 -8.88
C LEU A 277 6.56 -18.71 -8.40
N GLU A 278 7.59 -19.20 -9.09
CA GLU A 278 8.98 -18.90 -8.73
C GLU A 278 9.25 -17.39 -8.81
N SER A 279 8.75 -16.71 -9.85
CA SER A 279 8.81 -15.26 -9.99
C SER A 279 8.10 -14.55 -8.84
N ALA A 280 6.87 -14.95 -8.52
CA ALA A 280 6.07 -14.36 -7.44
C ALA A 280 6.74 -14.52 -6.06
N LEU A 281 7.30 -15.70 -5.77
CA LEU A 281 8.03 -15.95 -4.53
C LEU A 281 9.31 -15.12 -4.43
N ARG A 282 10.07 -14.99 -5.53
CA ARG A 282 11.26 -14.11 -5.59
C ARG A 282 10.88 -12.65 -5.36
N ASN A 283 9.78 -12.21 -5.95
CA ASN A 283 9.26 -10.85 -5.79
C ASN A 283 8.78 -10.58 -4.36
N ALA A 284 8.03 -11.51 -3.75
CA ALA A 284 7.65 -11.40 -2.34
C ALA A 284 8.86 -11.42 -1.40
N TRP A 285 9.87 -12.23 -1.71
CA TRP A 285 11.13 -12.24 -0.97
C TRP A 285 11.88 -10.90 -1.07
N LEU A 286 11.90 -10.26 -2.25
CA LEU A 286 12.47 -8.91 -2.41
C LEU A 286 11.74 -7.87 -1.54
N SER A 287 10.40 -7.95 -1.45
CA SER A 287 9.62 -7.11 -0.54
C SER A 287 10.07 -7.31 0.91
N PHE A 288 10.17 -8.56 1.36
CA PHE A 288 10.68 -8.91 2.69
C PHE A 288 12.12 -8.41 2.91
N PHE A 289 13.00 -8.58 1.92
CA PHE A 289 14.38 -8.11 1.98
C PHE A 289 14.46 -6.59 2.19
N PHE A 290 13.65 -5.80 1.48
CA PHE A 290 13.62 -4.34 1.67
C PHE A 290 13.03 -3.93 3.03
N LEU A 291 12.09 -4.69 3.59
CA LEU A 291 11.62 -4.47 4.97
C LEU A 291 12.74 -4.73 5.98
N LEU A 292 13.49 -5.83 5.82
CA LEU A 292 14.63 -6.13 6.68
C LEU A 292 15.73 -5.07 6.55
N ALA A 293 16.09 -4.68 5.33
CA ALA A 293 17.06 -3.63 5.07
C ALA A 293 16.61 -2.25 5.62
N SER A 294 15.30 -2.01 5.72
CA SER A 294 14.79 -0.81 6.42
C SER A 294 15.12 -0.84 7.91
N LEU A 295 15.16 -2.01 8.55
CA LEU A 295 15.62 -2.12 9.94
C LEU A 295 17.13 -1.86 10.07
N ASP A 296 17.93 -2.28 9.08
CA ASP A 296 19.35 -1.94 9.01
C ASP A 296 19.56 -0.43 8.85
N ASP A 297 18.80 0.22 7.95
CA ASP A 297 18.84 1.68 7.76
C ASP A 297 18.47 2.41 9.07
N ILE A 298 17.39 1.98 9.75
CA ILE A 298 17.00 2.54 11.06
C ILE A 298 18.14 2.37 12.07
N TYR A 299 18.72 1.18 12.17
CA TYR A 299 19.83 0.90 13.09
C TYR A 299 21.10 1.72 12.80
N GLN A 300 21.31 2.09 11.54
CA GLN A 300 22.42 2.97 11.15
C GLN A 300 22.21 4.43 11.54
N GLU A 301 20.97 4.86 11.83
CA GLU A 301 20.66 6.21 12.34
C GLU A 301 21.11 6.43 13.81
N ARG A 302 21.85 5.48 14.40
CA ARG A 302 22.46 5.51 15.75
C ARG A 302 23.44 6.67 16.02
N HIS A 303 23.51 7.67 15.15
CA HIS A 303 24.39 8.81 15.35
C HIS A 303 24.00 9.59 16.62
N ASN A 304 24.94 9.72 17.55
CA ASN A 304 24.83 10.48 18.81
C ASN A 304 24.86 12.01 18.58
N ALA A 305 24.03 12.53 17.68
CA ALA A 305 23.77 13.95 17.62
C ALA A 305 22.69 14.28 18.66
N SER A 306 22.88 15.35 19.43
CA SER A 306 21.81 15.93 20.27
C SER A 306 20.64 16.48 19.44
N GLU A 307 20.81 16.56 18.12
CA GLU A 307 19.85 17.07 17.16
C GLU A 307 19.08 15.94 16.49
N ILE A 308 17.77 16.16 16.31
CA ILE A 308 16.91 15.29 15.51
C ILE A 308 17.20 15.61 14.05
N LEU A 309 17.78 14.66 13.34
CA LEU A 309 18.10 14.84 11.92
C LEU A 309 17.02 14.17 11.08
N LEU A 310 16.05 14.98 10.68
CA LEU A 310 15.02 14.51 9.77
C LEU A 310 15.55 14.55 8.32
N ARG A 311 15.21 13.55 7.51
CA ARG A 311 15.39 13.60 6.05
C ARG A 311 14.29 14.49 5.45
N LEU A 312 14.45 15.80 5.58
CA LEU A 312 13.53 16.76 4.97
C LEU A 312 13.87 16.97 3.49
N PRO A 313 12.86 17.22 2.63
CA PRO A 313 13.07 17.51 1.24
C PRO A 313 13.79 18.86 1.10
N ILE A 314 14.58 18.98 0.05
CA ILE A 314 15.26 20.23 -0.28
C ILE A 314 14.18 21.20 -0.79
N THR A 315 13.95 22.29 -0.06
CA THR A 315 12.97 23.34 -0.41
C THR A 315 13.70 24.60 -0.87
N ASP A 316 13.18 25.27 -1.91
CA ASP A 316 13.67 26.57 -2.43
C ASP A 316 15.17 26.66 -2.76
N GLY A 317 15.83 25.50 -2.96
CA GLY A 317 17.28 25.43 -3.07
C GLY A 317 18.00 26.04 -1.86
N LEU A 318 17.37 26.10 -0.69
CA LEU A 318 17.97 26.47 0.58
C LEU A 318 18.54 25.21 1.22
N PHE A 319 19.87 25.14 1.24
CA PHE A 319 20.62 24.03 1.80
C PHE A 319 20.84 24.31 3.27
N GLU A 320 20.10 23.62 4.14
CA GLU A 320 20.38 23.59 5.57
C GLU A 320 21.01 22.23 5.90
N PRO A 321 22.32 22.02 5.63
CA PRO A 321 22.97 20.73 5.84
C PRO A 321 22.97 20.28 7.31
N GLU A 322 22.79 21.22 8.24
CA GLU A 322 22.55 20.95 9.66
C GLU A 322 21.15 20.39 9.94
N LYS A 323 20.19 20.60 9.02
CA LYS A 323 18.77 20.24 9.21
C LYS A 323 18.25 19.13 8.29
N THR A 324 19.02 18.69 7.28
CA THR A 324 18.64 17.54 6.43
C THR A 324 19.81 16.61 6.13
N ALA A 325 19.62 15.32 6.40
CA ALA A 325 20.64 14.30 6.18
C ALA A 325 20.96 14.06 4.68
N LEU A 326 20.09 14.48 3.75
CA LEU A 326 20.29 14.30 2.30
C LEU A 326 21.38 15.19 1.69
N LEU A 327 21.76 16.28 2.38
CA LEU A 327 22.62 17.34 1.83
C LEU A 327 24.08 17.28 2.29
N ARG A 328 24.49 16.19 2.96
CA ARG A 328 25.86 16.09 3.50
C ARG A 328 26.96 16.08 2.43
N GLU A 329 26.66 15.83 1.15
CA GLU A 329 27.69 15.61 0.12
C GLU A 329 27.49 16.33 -1.24
N ASN A 330 26.46 17.16 -1.46
CA ASN A 330 26.23 17.76 -2.78
C ASN A 330 25.74 19.22 -2.73
N TYR A 331 26.22 20.03 -3.69
CA TYR A 331 25.92 21.47 -3.84
C TYR A 331 25.23 21.74 -5.19
N PHE A 332 24.13 22.50 -5.21
CA PHE A 332 23.48 22.95 -6.45
C PHE A 332 22.97 24.39 -6.34
N SER A 333 22.84 25.09 -7.48
CA SER A 333 22.39 26.48 -7.55
C SER A 333 20.88 26.62 -7.81
N LYS A 334 20.29 27.71 -7.28
CA LYS A 334 18.85 28.05 -7.35
C LYS A 334 18.35 28.36 -8.77
N PRO A 335 17.08 28.03 -9.08
CA PRO A 335 16.27 28.80 -10.02
C PRO A 335 15.45 29.88 -9.29
N THR A 336 15.37 31.07 -9.89
CA THR A 336 14.48 32.16 -9.49
C THR A 336 13.41 32.35 -10.54
N THR A 337 12.15 32.12 -10.21
CA THR A 337 10.99 32.70 -10.92
C THR A 337 9.79 32.83 -9.98
N ALA A 338 9.05 33.94 -10.11
CA ALA A 338 7.84 34.23 -9.35
C ALA A 338 6.62 33.50 -9.95
N SER A 339 5.75 32.95 -9.10
CA SER A 339 4.51 32.29 -9.49
C SER A 339 3.43 33.29 -9.95
N ILE A 340 2.56 32.87 -10.86
CA ILE A 340 1.41 33.67 -11.35
C ILE A 340 0.20 33.52 -10.40
N PHE A 341 0.07 32.36 -9.75
CA PHE A 341 -0.92 32.05 -8.73
C PHE A 341 -0.23 31.42 -7.51
N ASP A 342 -0.69 31.76 -6.31
CA ASP A 342 -0.10 31.27 -5.06
C ASP A 342 -0.44 29.79 -4.82
N ASN A 343 -1.68 29.37 -5.11
CA ASN A 343 -2.15 28.01 -4.88
C ASN A 343 -3.20 27.56 -5.89
N LEU A 344 -3.52 26.25 -5.86
CA LEU A 344 -4.47 25.59 -6.75
C LEU A 344 -5.88 26.18 -6.65
N GLN A 345 -6.31 26.55 -5.44
CA GLN A 345 -7.61 27.19 -5.21
C GLN A 345 -7.70 28.57 -5.87
N SER A 346 -6.64 29.37 -5.83
CA SER A 346 -6.62 30.71 -6.44
C SER A 346 -6.71 30.62 -7.97
N LEU A 347 -6.01 29.66 -8.56
CA LEU A 347 -6.10 29.35 -9.99
C LEU A 347 -7.52 28.91 -10.36
N TYR A 348 -8.12 28.00 -9.58
CA TYR A 348 -9.47 27.49 -9.82
C TYR A 348 -10.56 28.58 -9.69
N LEU A 349 -10.49 29.42 -8.66
CA LEU A 349 -11.41 30.53 -8.47
C LEU A 349 -11.28 31.59 -9.57
N TRP A 350 -10.06 31.89 -10.01
CA TRP A 350 -9.84 32.74 -11.17
C TRP A 350 -10.46 32.13 -12.43
N TYR A 351 -10.18 30.85 -12.71
CA TYR A 351 -10.70 30.14 -13.88
C TYR A 351 -12.23 30.15 -13.91
N THR A 352 -12.87 29.76 -12.82
CA THR A 352 -14.33 29.71 -12.72
C THR A 352 -14.95 31.09 -12.88
N ARG A 353 -14.36 32.14 -12.30
CA ARG A 353 -14.82 33.53 -12.48
C ARG A 353 -14.72 33.98 -13.94
N GLU A 354 -13.55 33.86 -14.57
CA GLU A 354 -13.33 34.33 -15.94
C GLU A 354 -14.11 33.51 -16.98
N CYS A 355 -14.36 32.22 -16.74
CA CYS A 355 -15.12 31.37 -17.65
C CYS A 355 -16.64 31.35 -17.38
N SER A 356 -17.09 31.81 -16.20
CA SER A 356 -18.53 31.89 -15.85
C SER A 356 -19.33 32.92 -16.66
N THR A 357 -18.66 33.88 -17.29
CA THR A 357 -19.31 34.93 -18.09
C THR A 357 -19.78 34.46 -19.47
N LEU A 358 -19.44 33.24 -19.88
CA LEU A 358 -19.96 32.63 -21.09
C LEU A 358 -21.32 31.96 -20.78
N ASN A 359 -22.40 32.71 -20.93
CA ASN A 359 -23.78 32.23 -20.80
C ASN A 359 -24.10 31.14 -21.84
N PHE A 360 -23.79 29.87 -21.54
CA PHE A 360 -24.16 28.73 -22.37
C PHE A 360 -25.63 28.35 -22.15
N TYR A 361 -26.54 29.13 -22.73
CA TYR A 361 -27.97 28.78 -22.80
C TYR A 361 -28.23 27.72 -23.88
N VAL A 362 -27.79 26.48 -23.67
CA VAL A 362 -28.27 25.33 -24.44
C VAL A 362 -28.60 24.18 -23.49
N LYS A 363 -29.88 24.02 -23.17
CA LYS A 363 -30.40 22.86 -22.43
C LYS A 363 -30.52 21.68 -23.40
N CYS A 364 -29.40 21.01 -23.69
CA CYS A 364 -29.50 19.65 -24.21
C CYS A 364 -29.86 18.72 -23.03
N VAL A 365 -30.99 18.03 -23.12
CA VAL A 365 -31.37 16.97 -22.17
C VAL A 365 -30.40 15.82 -22.38
N ARG A 366 -29.68 15.44 -21.32
CA ARG A 366 -28.72 14.33 -21.39
C ARG A 366 -29.39 13.03 -20.97
N PRO A 367 -29.15 11.92 -21.69
CA PRO A 367 -29.60 10.61 -21.28
C PRO A 367 -29.03 10.24 -19.90
N ASP A 368 -29.80 9.50 -19.10
CA ASP A 368 -29.33 8.98 -17.80
C ASP A 368 -28.08 8.10 -17.96
N THR A 369 -27.96 7.40 -19.10
CA THR A 369 -26.83 6.54 -19.45
C THR A 369 -25.50 7.29 -19.54
N ASP A 370 -25.49 8.56 -19.99
CA ASP A 370 -24.28 9.40 -20.00
C ASP A 370 -23.81 9.71 -18.59
N LEU A 371 -24.74 10.09 -17.70
CA LEU A 371 -24.43 10.45 -16.31
C LEU A 371 -23.97 9.24 -15.51
N GLU A 372 -24.58 8.07 -15.72
CA GLU A 372 -24.11 6.81 -15.15
C GLU A 372 -22.68 6.53 -15.64
N TYR A 373 -22.41 6.62 -16.94
CA TYR A 373 -21.08 6.38 -17.49
C TYR A 373 -20.01 7.30 -16.90
N LEU A 374 -20.34 8.60 -16.74
CA LEU A 374 -19.45 9.55 -16.08
C LEU A 374 -19.19 9.19 -14.60
N ARG A 375 -20.19 8.68 -13.87
CA ARG A 375 -20.02 8.25 -12.47
C ARG A 375 -19.11 7.05 -12.35
N ASP A 376 -19.29 6.05 -13.20
CA ASP A 376 -18.41 4.87 -13.25
C ASP A 376 -16.97 5.28 -13.62
N GLY A 377 -16.82 6.17 -14.60
CA GLY A 377 -15.53 6.76 -14.98
C GLY A 377 -14.86 7.52 -13.82
N LEU A 378 -15.61 8.31 -13.05
CA LEU A 378 -15.11 9.01 -11.87
C LEU A 378 -14.68 8.05 -10.76
N SER A 379 -15.47 7.01 -10.49
CA SER A 379 -15.12 5.94 -9.54
C SER A 379 -13.82 5.26 -9.95
N SER A 380 -13.74 4.74 -11.17
CA SER A 380 -12.53 4.10 -11.72
C SER A 380 -11.31 5.02 -11.70
N ALA A 381 -11.48 6.29 -12.11
CA ALA A 381 -10.40 7.26 -12.11
C ALA A 381 -9.92 7.62 -10.71
N SER A 382 -10.80 7.64 -9.70
CA SER A 382 -10.41 7.97 -8.33
C SER A 382 -9.53 6.90 -7.67
N PHE A 383 -9.80 5.61 -7.89
CA PHE A 383 -8.88 4.54 -7.47
C PHE A 383 -7.55 4.62 -8.21
N ARG A 384 -7.59 4.92 -9.52
CA ARG A 384 -6.36 5.10 -10.28
C ARG A 384 -5.55 6.29 -9.76
N ALA A 385 -6.17 7.44 -9.50
CA ALA A 385 -5.53 8.62 -8.93
C ALA A 385 -4.96 8.34 -7.54
N LEU A 386 -5.71 7.65 -6.66
CA LEU A 386 -5.20 7.19 -5.37
C LEU A 386 -3.96 6.31 -5.56
N GLY A 387 -3.97 5.40 -6.54
CA GLY A 387 -2.81 4.57 -6.87
C GLY A 387 -1.56 5.36 -7.31
N PHE A 388 -1.71 6.59 -7.81
CA PHE A 388 -0.61 7.49 -8.19
C PHE A 388 -0.28 8.56 -7.13
N ALA A 389 -1.07 8.66 -6.05
CA ALA A 389 -0.83 9.61 -4.96
C ALA A 389 0.53 9.38 -4.28
N ARG A 390 1.23 10.48 -3.96
CA ARG A 390 2.59 10.46 -3.40
C ARG A 390 2.68 11.17 -2.07
N SER A 391 1.97 12.29 -1.94
CA SER A 391 1.93 13.05 -0.69
C SER A 391 0.82 12.57 0.23
N HIS A 392 0.95 12.86 1.52
CA HIS A 392 -0.07 12.56 2.53
C HIS A 392 -1.45 13.13 2.14
N ASP A 393 -1.49 14.42 1.78
CA ASP A 393 -2.76 15.08 1.50
C ASP A 393 -3.40 14.55 0.21
N GLU A 394 -2.60 14.22 -0.83
CA GLU A 394 -3.08 13.58 -2.06
C GLU A 394 -3.75 12.23 -1.77
N ILE A 395 -3.16 11.43 -0.88
CA ILE A 395 -3.69 10.11 -0.51
C ILE A 395 -5.04 10.25 0.18
N LEU A 396 -5.15 11.17 1.15
CA LEU A 396 -6.39 11.41 1.86
C LEU A 396 -7.50 11.93 0.94
N VAL A 397 -7.22 12.91 0.08
CA VAL A 397 -8.24 13.48 -0.82
C VAL A 397 -8.65 12.48 -1.90
N CYS A 398 -7.72 11.72 -2.49
CA CYS A 398 -8.03 10.72 -3.51
C CYS A 398 -8.79 9.54 -2.91
N GLY A 399 -8.42 9.09 -1.69
CA GLY A 399 -9.14 8.03 -0.98
C GLY A 399 -10.55 8.45 -0.55
N ARG A 400 -10.74 9.68 -0.04
CA ARG A 400 -12.08 10.22 0.21
C ARG A 400 -12.91 10.30 -1.07
N SER A 401 -12.30 10.71 -2.18
CA SER A 401 -12.96 10.75 -3.49
C SER A 401 -13.35 9.35 -3.95
N ALA A 402 -12.46 8.35 -3.81
CA ALA A 402 -12.75 6.96 -4.15
C ALA A 402 -13.89 6.39 -3.31
N LYS A 403 -13.90 6.67 -2.00
CA LYS A 403 -15.01 6.30 -1.12
C LYS A 403 -16.32 6.96 -1.54
N LEU A 404 -16.30 8.25 -1.85
CA LEU A 404 -17.48 8.99 -2.27
C LEU A 404 -18.05 8.44 -3.59
N PHE A 405 -17.21 8.29 -4.61
CA PHE A 405 -17.66 7.88 -5.94
C PHE A 405 -18.05 6.40 -6.00
N SER A 406 -17.39 5.53 -5.22
CA SER A 406 -17.74 4.10 -5.19
C SER A 406 -19.11 3.83 -4.56
N THR A 407 -19.55 4.63 -3.57
CA THR A 407 -20.86 4.43 -2.92
C THR A 407 -22.06 4.67 -3.85
N ILE A 408 -21.84 5.36 -4.98
CA ILE A 408 -22.90 5.80 -5.88
C ILE A 408 -22.98 4.90 -7.13
N THR A 409 -21.91 4.19 -7.45
CA THR A 409 -21.89 3.24 -8.56
C THR A 409 -22.43 1.89 -8.10
N THR A 410 -23.75 1.70 -8.20
CA THR A 410 -24.40 0.44 -7.77
C THR A 410 -24.35 -0.67 -8.82
N THR A 411 -23.99 -0.35 -10.06
CA THR A 411 -24.11 -1.27 -11.19
C THR A 411 -22.94 -1.09 -12.15
N SER A 412 -22.24 -2.19 -12.49
CA SER A 412 -21.28 -2.20 -13.58
C SER A 412 -22.00 -1.83 -14.88
N ILE A 413 -21.60 -0.73 -15.49
CA ILE A 413 -22.25 -0.22 -16.69
C ILE A 413 -21.72 -1.04 -17.88
N ASN A 414 -22.59 -1.89 -18.42
CA ASN A 414 -22.27 -2.69 -19.61
C ASN A 414 -22.65 -1.99 -20.92
N SER A 415 -23.35 -0.85 -20.86
CA SER A 415 -23.76 -0.07 -22.03
C SER A 415 -22.86 1.14 -22.26
N LEU A 416 -22.47 1.37 -23.52
CA LEU A 416 -21.78 2.59 -23.91
C LEU A 416 -22.72 3.81 -23.76
N PRO A 417 -22.18 4.99 -23.45
CA PRO A 417 -22.97 6.23 -23.43
C PRO A 417 -23.40 6.57 -24.86
N GLU A 418 -24.53 7.26 -25.01
CA GLU A 418 -25.00 7.70 -26.33
C GLU A 418 -24.12 8.82 -26.88
N ASN A 419 -23.59 9.67 -25.99
CA ASN A 419 -22.77 10.81 -26.34
C ASN A 419 -21.27 10.47 -26.34
N PRO A 420 -20.55 10.61 -27.47
CA PRO A 420 -19.11 10.31 -27.54
C PRO A 420 -18.27 11.25 -26.65
N TRP A 421 -18.77 12.43 -26.31
CA TRP A 421 -18.06 13.34 -25.42
C TRP A 421 -18.03 12.84 -23.96
N SER A 422 -18.98 11.99 -23.55
CA SER A 422 -18.91 11.29 -22.25
C SER A 422 -17.66 10.40 -22.19
N ILE A 423 -17.36 9.68 -23.28
CA ILE A 423 -16.15 8.86 -23.42
C ILE A 423 -14.90 9.73 -23.41
N ALA A 424 -14.90 10.84 -24.17
CA ALA A 424 -13.76 11.76 -24.22
C ALA A 424 -13.44 12.35 -22.83
N ILE A 425 -14.47 12.73 -22.07
CA ILE A 425 -14.32 13.23 -20.69
C ILE A 425 -13.72 12.16 -19.79
N VAL A 426 -14.26 10.94 -19.79
CA VAL A 426 -13.74 9.85 -18.95
C VAL A 426 -12.29 9.52 -19.32
N ASN A 427 -11.97 9.43 -20.61
CA ASN A 427 -10.60 9.18 -21.07
C ASN A 427 -9.64 10.29 -20.62
N TYR A 428 -10.04 11.57 -20.73
CA TYR A 428 -9.22 12.69 -20.29
C TYR A 428 -8.99 12.65 -18.77
N ILE A 429 -10.03 12.39 -17.98
CA ILE A 429 -9.90 12.25 -16.52
C ILE A 429 -8.97 11.09 -16.18
N LEU A 430 -9.11 9.93 -16.84
CA LEU A 430 -8.26 8.77 -16.64
C LEU A 430 -6.79 9.05 -16.98
N GLU A 431 -6.53 9.83 -18.04
CA GLU A 431 -5.18 10.26 -18.39
C GLU A 431 -4.59 11.17 -17.31
N MET A 432 -5.39 12.08 -16.76
CA MET A 432 -4.93 12.99 -15.70
C MET A 432 -4.63 12.31 -14.37
N THR A 433 -5.09 11.07 -14.13
CA THR A 433 -4.86 10.34 -12.87
C THR A 433 -3.39 10.13 -12.51
N VAL A 434 -2.47 10.20 -13.48
CA VAL A 434 -1.02 10.15 -13.22
C VAL A 434 -0.51 11.37 -12.44
N SER A 435 -1.29 12.45 -12.41
CA SER A 435 -1.11 13.64 -11.59
C SER A 435 -2.37 13.86 -10.74
N PRO A 436 -2.43 13.29 -9.53
CA PRO A 436 -3.60 13.41 -8.64
C PRO A 436 -4.09 14.85 -8.46
N THR A 437 -3.16 15.80 -8.37
CA THR A 437 -3.44 17.24 -8.32
C THR A 437 -4.22 17.76 -9.54
N LEU A 438 -3.78 17.44 -10.76
CA LEU A 438 -4.49 17.84 -11.99
C LEU A 438 -5.80 17.09 -12.17
N TRP A 439 -5.83 15.81 -11.80
CA TRP A 439 -7.05 15.02 -11.79
C TRP A 439 -8.12 15.66 -10.91
N LEU A 440 -7.77 16.10 -9.69
CA LEU A 440 -8.70 16.76 -8.77
C LEU A 440 -9.23 18.09 -9.31
N LEU A 441 -8.39 18.86 -10.01
CA LEU A 441 -8.83 20.07 -10.71
C LEU A 441 -9.90 19.75 -11.77
N CYS A 442 -9.63 18.78 -12.64
CA CYS A 442 -10.56 18.36 -13.68
C CYS A 442 -11.86 17.83 -13.07
N VAL A 443 -11.79 16.95 -12.05
CA VAL A 443 -12.98 16.44 -11.37
C VAL A 443 -13.79 17.56 -10.73
N SER A 444 -13.14 18.52 -10.05
CA SER A 444 -13.81 19.68 -9.46
C SER A 444 -14.57 20.46 -10.54
N LEU A 445 -13.92 20.76 -11.67
CA LEU A 445 -14.57 21.46 -12.79
C LEU A 445 -15.75 20.67 -13.36
N LEU A 446 -15.61 19.35 -13.57
CA LEU A 446 -16.69 18.52 -14.08
C LEU A 446 -17.89 18.53 -13.13
N LEU A 447 -17.66 18.34 -11.82
CA LEU A 447 -18.74 18.31 -10.82
C LEU A 447 -19.50 19.63 -10.76
N ASP A 448 -18.79 20.76 -10.82
CA ASP A 448 -19.40 22.09 -10.87
C ASP A 448 -20.25 22.28 -12.13
N ARG A 449 -19.76 21.83 -13.29
CA ARG A 449 -20.48 21.91 -14.56
C ARG A 449 -21.73 21.03 -14.56
N ILE A 450 -21.62 19.77 -14.12
CA ILE A 450 -22.78 18.88 -13.97
C ILE A 450 -23.79 19.50 -13.01
N ARG A 451 -23.37 20.03 -11.85
CA ARG A 451 -24.27 20.67 -10.89
C ARG A 451 -25.00 21.88 -11.47
N SER A 452 -24.28 22.72 -12.22
CA SER A 452 -24.87 23.89 -12.87
C SER A 452 -25.88 23.51 -13.97
N HIS A 453 -25.67 22.37 -14.65
CA HIS A 453 -26.55 21.90 -15.73
C HIS A 453 -27.76 21.11 -15.22
N CYS A 454 -27.58 20.32 -14.15
CA CYS A 454 -28.55 19.35 -13.64
C CYS A 454 -29.42 19.87 -12.48
N GLN A 455 -29.50 21.19 -12.26
CA GLN A 455 -30.20 21.82 -11.12
C GLN A 455 -31.66 21.37 -10.90
N SER A 456 -32.31 20.76 -11.91
CA SER A 456 -33.69 20.28 -11.84
C SER A 456 -33.85 18.76 -11.68
N SER A 457 -32.78 17.95 -11.74
CA SER A 457 -32.92 16.50 -11.56
C SER A 457 -32.59 16.11 -10.11
N SER A 458 -33.52 15.42 -9.46
CA SER A 458 -33.32 14.71 -8.19
C SER A 458 -32.27 13.57 -8.30
N GLN A 459 -31.56 13.49 -9.43
CA GLN A 459 -30.67 12.42 -9.81
C GLN A 459 -29.22 12.70 -9.40
N MET A 460 -28.80 13.93 -9.09
CA MET A 460 -27.47 14.17 -8.52
C MET A 460 -27.44 13.81 -7.03
N SER A 461 -26.70 12.75 -6.70
CA SER A 461 -26.54 12.23 -5.34
C SER A 461 -25.45 12.92 -4.50
N TRP A 462 -24.62 13.79 -5.09
CA TRP A 462 -23.53 14.47 -4.37
C TRP A 462 -23.97 15.80 -3.76
N SER A 463 -24.12 15.84 -2.44
CA SER A 463 -24.38 17.10 -1.73
C SER A 463 -23.13 18.01 -1.79
N PRO A 464 -23.31 19.35 -1.73
CA PRO A 464 -22.17 20.28 -1.59
C PRO A 464 -21.27 19.93 -0.42
N ASP A 465 -21.86 19.52 0.71
CA ASP A 465 -21.13 19.14 1.92
C ASP A 465 -20.21 17.94 1.70
N GLN A 466 -20.61 16.98 0.85
CA GLN A 466 -19.78 15.84 0.48
C GLN A 466 -18.56 16.22 -0.35
N LEU A 467 -18.51 17.41 -0.95
CA LEU A 467 -17.41 17.87 -1.80
C LEU A 467 -16.52 18.92 -1.13
N LEU A 468 -16.85 19.39 0.09
CA LEU A 468 -16.07 20.42 0.79
C LEU A 468 -14.59 20.05 0.95
N PHE A 469 -14.29 18.76 1.10
CA PHE A 469 -12.91 18.29 1.24
C PHE A 469 -12.06 18.55 -0.02
N LEU A 470 -12.68 18.69 -1.21
CA LEU A 470 -11.97 19.09 -2.43
C LEU A 470 -11.53 20.55 -2.36
N ASP A 471 -12.36 21.42 -1.81
CA ASP A 471 -12.07 22.85 -1.64
C ASP A 471 -10.95 23.06 -0.62
N GLU A 472 -11.01 22.34 0.50
CA GLU A 472 -9.97 22.32 1.52
C GLU A 472 -8.62 21.91 0.92
N PHE A 473 -8.59 20.80 0.15
CA PHE A 473 -7.37 20.31 -0.46
C PHE A 473 -6.76 21.28 -1.50
N ARG A 474 -7.59 21.90 -2.35
CA ARG A 474 -7.06 22.88 -3.33
C ARG A 474 -6.41 24.08 -2.64
N SER A 475 -6.80 24.41 -1.41
CA SER A 475 -6.19 25.51 -0.65
C SER A 475 -4.80 25.18 -0.10
N THR A 476 -4.44 23.88 0.00
CA THR A 476 -3.15 23.44 0.57
C THR A 476 -2.06 23.20 -0.47
N ILE A 477 -2.40 23.09 -1.76
CA ILE A 477 -1.43 22.90 -2.84
C ILE A 477 -0.92 24.23 -3.38
N TRP A 478 0.37 24.46 -3.21
CA TRP A 478 1.13 25.55 -3.83
C TRP A 478 1.56 25.16 -5.23
N LEU A 479 1.57 26.13 -6.15
CA LEU A 479 1.97 25.90 -7.54
C LEU A 479 3.22 26.70 -7.88
N SER A 480 4.19 26.04 -8.48
CA SER A 480 5.25 26.73 -9.22
C SER A 480 4.66 27.41 -10.47
N PRO A 481 5.36 28.41 -11.06
CA PRO A 481 4.88 29.08 -12.27
C PRO A 481 4.61 28.10 -13.42
N LYS A 482 5.50 27.11 -13.60
CA LYS A 482 5.37 26.08 -14.64
C LYS A 482 4.16 25.18 -14.40
N GLU A 483 3.92 24.78 -13.14
CA GLU A 483 2.76 23.96 -12.79
C GLU A 483 1.46 24.74 -12.97
N SER A 484 1.46 26.04 -12.68
CA SER A 484 0.33 26.92 -12.94
C SER A 484 -0.04 26.98 -14.43
N ASP A 485 0.92 27.29 -15.31
CA ASP A 485 0.67 27.38 -16.75
C ASP A 485 0.15 26.07 -17.34
N TYR A 486 0.75 24.95 -16.91
CA TYR A 486 0.32 23.62 -17.31
C TYR A 486 -1.11 23.34 -16.84
N SER A 487 -1.41 23.62 -15.57
CA SER A 487 -2.74 23.41 -14.98
C SER A 487 -3.84 24.21 -15.67
N ILE A 488 -3.57 25.47 -16.05
CA ILE A 488 -4.52 26.31 -16.80
C ILE A 488 -4.80 25.72 -18.18
N THR A 489 -3.75 25.30 -18.89
CA THR A 489 -3.89 24.69 -20.22
C THR A 489 -4.75 23.42 -20.15
N THR A 490 -4.49 22.57 -19.15
CA THR A 490 -5.27 21.36 -18.88
C THR A 490 -6.74 21.69 -18.61
N LEU A 491 -7.03 22.67 -17.75
CA LEU A 491 -8.41 23.08 -17.45
C LEU A 491 -9.14 23.60 -18.70
N LEU A 492 -8.49 24.44 -19.51
CA LEU A 492 -9.08 24.98 -20.74
C LEU A 492 -9.42 23.87 -21.74
N GLN A 493 -8.51 22.91 -21.95
CA GLN A 493 -8.74 21.77 -22.83
C GLN A 493 -9.88 20.90 -22.33
N PHE A 494 -9.92 20.64 -21.03
CA PHE A 494 -10.94 19.80 -20.42
C PHE A 494 -12.33 20.46 -20.45
N ASP A 495 -12.43 21.76 -20.16
CA ASP A 495 -13.68 22.52 -20.23
C ASP A 495 -14.25 22.57 -21.64
N GLU A 496 -13.41 22.55 -22.68
CA GLU A 496 -13.86 22.41 -24.08
C GLU A 496 -14.56 21.06 -24.31
N LEU A 497 -14.04 19.96 -23.75
CA LEU A 497 -14.71 18.66 -23.81
C LEU A 497 -16.05 18.69 -23.07
N ILE A 498 -16.11 19.33 -21.90
CA ILE A 498 -17.36 19.49 -21.13
C ILE A 498 -18.36 20.35 -21.91
N LYS A 499 -17.93 21.45 -22.52
CA LYS A 499 -18.81 22.31 -23.35
C LYS A 499 -19.43 21.52 -24.48
N ARG A 500 -18.63 20.73 -25.20
CA ARG A 500 -19.14 19.87 -26.28
C ARG A 500 -20.11 18.84 -25.74
N TRP A 501 -19.76 18.18 -24.64
CA TRP A 501 -20.66 17.30 -23.91
C TRP A 501 -21.94 17.99 -23.46
N MET A 502 -21.97 19.30 -23.18
CA MET A 502 -23.19 20.02 -22.77
C MET A 502 -24.02 20.54 -23.94
N THR A 503 -23.40 20.89 -25.07
CA THR A 503 -24.07 21.63 -26.15
C THR A 503 -24.36 20.83 -27.42
N THR A 504 -23.59 19.77 -27.74
CA THR A 504 -23.77 19.06 -29.01
C THR A 504 -24.82 17.94 -28.91
N GLN A 505 -25.41 17.60 -30.05
CA GLN A 505 -26.29 16.44 -30.22
C GLN A 505 -25.56 15.27 -30.90
N ASP A 506 -24.23 15.23 -30.77
CA ASP A 506 -23.44 14.15 -31.35
C ASP A 506 -23.84 12.83 -30.70
N ALA A 507 -24.05 11.81 -31.51
CA ALA A 507 -24.40 10.46 -31.08
C ALA A 507 -23.51 9.45 -31.77
N ILE A 508 -23.18 8.37 -31.05
CA ILE A 508 -22.51 7.22 -31.66
C ILE A 508 -23.47 6.60 -32.69
N PRO A 509 -23.06 6.41 -33.96
CA PRO A 509 -23.93 5.79 -34.95
C PRO A 509 -24.39 4.39 -34.48
N PRO A 510 -25.68 4.06 -34.55
CA PRO A 510 -26.19 2.75 -34.08
C PRO A 510 -25.67 1.58 -34.92
N ASP A 511 -25.32 1.81 -36.19
CA ASP A 511 -24.86 0.80 -37.14
C ASP A 511 -23.43 1.09 -37.65
N ILE A 512 -22.41 1.00 -36.78
CA ILE A 512 -21.00 1.18 -37.18
C ILE A 512 -20.52 0.06 -38.14
N LEU A 513 -21.18 -1.10 -38.13
CA LEU A 513 -20.81 -2.29 -38.91
C LEU A 513 -21.71 -2.53 -40.14
N ALA A 514 -22.75 -1.72 -40.36
CA ALA A 514 -23.53 -1.76 -41.61
C ALA A 514 -22.87 -0.87 -42.67
#